data_AF-W4PE09-F1
#
_entry.id   AF-W4PE09-F1
#
_cell.length_a   1.000
_cell.length_b   1.000
_cell.length_c   1.000
_cell.angle_alpha   90.00
_cell.angle_beta   90.00
_cell.angle_gamma   90.00
#
_symmetry.space_group_name_H-M   'P 1'
#
loop_
_entity.id
_entity.type
_entity.pdbx_description
1 polymer ?
#
loop_
_entity_poly.entity_id
_entity_poly.type
_entity_poly.pdbx_seq_one_letter_code
_entity_poly.pdbx_strand_id
1 'polypeptide(L)'
;MSVALLCPGVQAQEQQPIRGYLVPMCIYEGDTIPCVQLKTVYIFRPLSFKSEKERIEYYRLVRNVKKVYPISKEVNRAIIETYEYLQTLPNEKARNKHIKRVEKGLKEQYTPQMKKLSFSQGKLLIKLIDRQSHQTSYELVKAFMGPFKAGFYQTFAALFGASLKKEYDPEGEDRMVERIVLQVESGQL
;
A
#
# COMPACT_ATOMS: atom_id res chain seq x y z
N MET A 1 34.46 -33.53 52.18
CA MET A 1 33.59 -32.44 52.65
C MET A 1 32.99 -31.78 51.42
N SER A 2 31.73 -32.08 51.13
CA SER A 2 31.01 -31.56 49.95
C SER A 2 30.03 -30.48 50.43
N VAL A 3 30.26 -29.24 50.05
CA VAL A 3 29.36 -28.12 50.34
C VAL A 3 28.30 -28.09 49.24
N ALA A 4 27.07 -28.48 49.59
CA ALA A 4 25.91 -28.32 48.72
C ALA A 4 25.44 -26.86 48.80
N LEU A 5 25.59 -26.10 47.71
CA LEU A 5 24.91 -24.82 47.54
C LEU A 5 23.44 -25.09 47.24
N LEU A 6 22.57 -24.79 48.20
CA LEU A 6 21.12 -24.70 47.99
C LEU A 6 20.80 -23.31 47.40
N CYS A 7 20.43 -23.27 46.13
CA CYS A 7 19.83 -22.09 45.53
C CYS A 7 18.43 -21.89 46.13
N PRO A 8 18.12 -20.74 46.77
CA PRO A 8 16.76 -20.45 47.21
C PRO A 8 15.89 -20.25 45.97
N GLY A 9 14.75 -20.93 45.95
CA GLY A 9 13.81 -20.93 44.83
C GLY A 9 13.39 -19.52 44.46
N VAL A 10 13.60 -19.17 43.20
CA VAL A 10 13.01 -17.98 42.58
C VAL A 10 11.49 -18.22 42.58
N GLN A 11 10.77 -17.60 43.52
CA GLN A 11 9.32 -17.57 43.45
C GLN A 11 8.94 -16.77 42.20
N ALA A 12 8.34 -17.45 41.22
CA ALA A 12 7.69 -16.80 40.10
C ALA A 12 6.65 -15.82 40.66
N GLN A 13 6.72 -14.55 40.26
CA GLN A 13 5.71 -13.55 40.62
C GLN A 13 4.34 -14.04 40.17
N GLU A 14 3.44 -14.21 41.13
CA GLU A 14 2.04 -14.57 40.89
C GLU A 14 1.42 -13.44 40.05
N GLN A 15 1.02 -13.76 38.82
CA GLN A 15 0.36 -12.80 37.93
C GLN A 15 -1.00 -12.43 38.52
N GLN A 16 -1.04 -11.33 39.26
CA GLN A 16 -2.30 -10.73 39.68
C GLN A 16 -3.12 -10.38 38.42
N PRO A 17 -4.42 -10.71 38.37
CA PRO A 17 -5.24 -10.38 37.21
C PRO A 17 -5.28 -8.85 37.07
N ILE A 18 -4.66 -8.36 36.00
CA ILE A 18 -4.57 -6.93 35.70
C ILE A 18 -5.99 -6.38 35.54
N ARG A 19 -6.49 -5.65 36.54
CA ARG A 19 -7.74 -4.87 36.45
C ARG A 19 -7.47 -3.54 35.70
N GLY A 20 -7.08 -3.61 34.44
CA GLY A 20 -6.73 -2.43 33.65
C GLY A 20 -6.70 -2.68 32.14
N TYR A 21 -6.52 -1.61 31.38
CA TYR A 21 -6.36 -1.69 29.92
C TYR A 21 -4.87 -1.81 29.56
N LEU A 22 -4.55 -2.74 28.67
CA LEU A 22 -3.21 -2.82 28.09
C LEU A 22 -3.03 -1.66 27.11
N VAL A 23 -2.01 -0.85 27.34
CA VAL A 23 -1.64 0.29 26.50
C VAL A 23 -0.18 0.15 26.04
N PRO A 24 0.18 0.63 24.84
CA PRO A 24 1.57 0.66 24.42
C PRO A 24 2.39 1.54 25.38
N MET A 25 3.63 1.15 25.63
CA MET A 25 4.57 1.88 26.49
C MET A 25 5.76 2.42 25.71
N CYS A 26 6.39 3.47 26.22
CA CYS A 26 7.73 3.86 25.81
C CYS A 26 8.59 4.18 27.04
N ILE A 27 9.91 4.03 26.89
CA ILE A 27 10.86 4.32 27.96
C ILE A 27 11.24 5.80 27.84
N TYR A 28 10.97 6.57 28.89
CA TYR A 28 11.32 7.98 29.00
C TYR A 28 12.15 8.18 30.26
N GLU A 29 13.40 8.63 30.10
CA GLU A 29 14.34 8.86 31.21
C GLU A 29 14.53 7.65 32.16
N GLY A 30 14.45 6.44 31.60
CA GLY A 30 14.57 5.20 32.37
C GLY A 30 13.28 4.72 33.04
N ASP A 31 12.18 5.48 32.93
CA ASP A 31 10.86 5.10 33.41
C ASP A 31 9.94 4.63 32.27
N THR A 32 8.96 3.80 32.60
CA THR A 32 8.00 3.23 31.66
C THR A 32 6.70 4.03 31.69
N ILE A 33 6.45 4.78 30.62
CA ILE A 33 5.25 5.62 30.50
C ILE A 33 4.33 5.09 29.40
N PRO A 34 2.99 5.21 29.55
CA PRO A 34 2.05 4.95 28.46
C PRO A 34 2.30 5.90 27.29
N CYS A 35 2.47 5.37 26.08
CA CYS A 35 2.73 6.17 24.89
C CYS A 35 1.76 5.77 23.78
N VAL A 36 0.99 6.73 23.29
CA VAL A 36 0.07 6.53 22.17
C VAL A 36 0.60 7.28 20.97
N GLN A 37 0.89 6.55 19.90
CA GLN A 37 1.24 7.18 18.63
C GLN A 37 -0.05 7.57 17.91
N LEU A 38 -0.29 8.88 17.80
CA LEU A 38 -1.42 9.40 17.05
C LEU A 38 -1.23 9.16 15.56
N LYS A 39 -2.33 8.89 14.84
CA LYS A 39 -2.31 8.80 13.38
C LYS A 39 -2.04 10.18 12.78
N THR A 40 -1.27 10.22 11.71
CA THR A 40 -1.10 11.44 10.91
C THR A 40 -2.45 11.89 10.36
N VAL A 41 -2.79 13.17 10.56
CA VAL A 41 -4.00 13.80 10.03
C VAL A 41 -3.59 14.91 9.07
N TYR A 42 -4.19 14.94 7.89
CA TYR A 42 -3.89 15.95 6.89
C TYR A 42 -4.87 17.12 6.98
N ILE A 43 -4.34 18.33 7.13
CA ILE A 43 -5.12 19.56 7.19
C ILE A 43 -5.04 20.23 5.82
N PHE A 44 -6.18 20.30 5.14
CA PHE A 44 -6.31 20.96 3.85
C PHE A 44 -7.29 22.12 3.96
N ARG A 45 -7.14 23.13 3.09
CA ARG A 45 -8.11 24.22 2.96
C ARG A 45 -9.52 23.66 2.72
N PRO A 46 -10.57 24.19 3.39
CA PRO A 46 -11.96 23.79 3.12
C PRO A 46 -12.29 23.82 1.63
N LEU A 47 -13.02 22.80 1.16
CA LEU A 47 -13.45 22.75 -0.24
C LEU A 47 -14.63 23.70 -0.45
N SER A 48 -14.52 24.59 -1.42
CA SER A 48 -15.62 25.40 -1.93
C SER A 48 -15.95 24.93 -3.35
N PHE A 49 -17.13 24.35 -3.53
CA PHE A 49 -17.60 23.94 -4.86
C PHE A 49 -18.28 25.12 -5.54
N LYS A 50 -17.94 25.39 -6.80
CA LYS A 50 -18.56 26.42 -7.64
C LYS A 50 -19.96 26.03 -8.09
N SER A 51 -20.25 24.73 -8.14
CA SER A 51 -21.53 24.19 -8.61
C SER A 51 -21.87 22.85 -7.97
N GLU A 52 -23.14 22.47 -8.04
CA GLU A 52 -23.60 21.13 -7.64
C GLU A 52 -22.92 20.01 -8.44
N LYS A 53 -22.68 20.26 -9.73
CA LYS A 53 -22.00 19.32 -10.62
C LYS A 53 -20.59 19.00 -10.12
N GLU A 54 -19.83 20.03 -9.74
CA GLU A 54 -18.46 19.86 -9.20
C GLU A 54 -18.48 19.07 -7.89
N ARG A 55 -19.46 19.33 -7.02
CA ARG A 55 -19.66 18.56 -5.79
C ARG A 55 -19.92 17.08 -6.07
N ILE A 56 -20.79 16.78 -7.03
CA ILE A 56 -21.10 15.40 -7.45
C ILE A 56 -19.86 14.71 -8.03
N GLU A 57 -19.08 15.41 -8.87
CA GLU A 57 -17.84 14.90 -9.45
C GLU A 57 -16.81 14.57 -8.37
N TYR A 58 -16.65 15.44 -7.36
CA TYR A 58 -15.79 15.19 -6.21
C TYR A 58 -16.21 13.91 -5.46
N TYR A 59 -17.49 13.76 -5.09
CA TYR A 59 -17.94 12.55 -4.39
C TYR A 59 -17.87 11.29 -5.27
N ARG A 60 -18.01 11.42 -6.59
CA ARG A 60 -17.76 10.31 -7.52
C ARG A 60 -16.29 9.92 -7.49
N LEU A 61 -15.37 10.89 -7.46
CA LEU A 61 -13.95 10.64 -7.31
C LEU A 61 -13.62 9.97 -5.98
N VAL A 62 -14.18 10.45 -4.85
CA VAL A 62 -14.01 9.81 -3.54
C VAL A 62 -14.43 8.35 -3.56
N ARG A 63 -15.61 8.03 -4.12
CA ARG A 63 -16.07 6.63 -4.26
C ARG A 63 -15.12 5.80 -5.14
N ASN A 64 -14.64 6.38 -6.25
CA ASN A 64 -13.70 5.70 -7.13
C ASN A 64 -12.36 5.42 -6.42
N VAL A 65 -11.81 6.40 -5.69
CA VAL A 65 -10.58 6.21 -4.91
C VAL A 65 -10.79 5.11 -3.87
N LYS A 66 -11.86 5.15 -3.06
CA LYS A 66 -12.15 4.12 -2.07
C LYS A 66 -12.27 2.71 -2.66
N LYS A 67 -12.83 2.58 -3.87
CA LYS A 67 -12.96 1.29 -4.57
C LYS A 67 -11.63 0.80 -5.14
N VAL A 68 -10.84 1.69 -5.73
CA VAL A 68 -9.67 1.34 -6.55
C VAL A 68 -8.38 1.31 -5.73
N TYR A 69 -8.26 2.15 -4.71
CA TYR A 69 -7.06 2.30 -3.90
C TYR A 69 -6.62 1.00 -3.20
N PRO A 70 -7.52 0.18 -2.59
CA PRO A 70 -7.13 -1.11 -2.04
C PRO A 70 -6.49 -2.05 -3.08
N ILE A 71 -7.04 -2.10 -4.29
CA ILE A 71 -6.51 -2.91 -5.40
C ILE A 71 -5.09 -2.43 -5.76
N SER A 72 -4.86 -1.12 -5.81
CA SER A 72 -3.53 -0.57 -6.08
C SER A 72 -2.48 -0.98 -5.04
N LYS A 73 -2.86 -1.02 -3.76
CA LYS A 73 -1.98 -1.47 -2.67
C LYS A 73 -1.62 -2.94 -2.78
N GLU A 74 -2.59 -3.79 -3.10
CA GLU A 74 -2.34 -5.22 -3.27
C GLU A 74 -1.37 -5.48 -4.42
N VAL A 75 -1.57 -4.82 -5.56
CA VAL A 75 -0.69 -4.95 -6.73
C VAL A 75 0.72 -4.46 -6.39
N ASN A 76 0.85 -3.33 -5.71
CA ASN A 76 2.15 -2.80 -5.29
C ASN A 76 2.86 -3.77 -4.32
N ARG A 77 2.12 -4.33 -3.36
CA ARG A 77 2.65 -5.35 -2.45
C ARG A 77 3.15 -6.59 -3.20
N ALA A 78 2.39 -7.10 -4.16
CA ALA A 78 2.80 -8.23 -4.98
C ALA A 78 4.08 -7.93 -5.79
N ILE A 79 4.24 -6.69 -6.27
CA ILE A 79 5.47 -6.25 -6.95
C ILE A 79 6.66 -6.26 -5.98
N ILE A 80 6.50 -5.70 -4.78
CA ILE A 80 7.55 -5.66 -3.74
C ILE A 80 7.96 -7.09 -3.33
N GLU A 81 7.00 -7.95 -3.00
CA GLU A 81 7.26 -9.34 -2.59
C GLU A 81 7.97 -10.13 -3.71
N THR A 82 7.55 -9.91 -4.96
CA THR A 82 8.21 -10.54 -6.10
C THR A 82 9.64 -10.05 -6.22
N TYR A 83 9.88 -8.76 -6.05
CA TYR A 83 11.22 -8.17 -6.11
C TYR A 83 12.14 -8.76 -5.04
N GLU A 84 11.70 -8.80 -3.78
CA GLU A 84 12.45 -9.37 -2.66
C GLU A 84 12.82 -10.84 -2.96
N TYR A 85 11.87 -11.61 -3.49
CA TYR A 85 12.13 -12.99 -3.88
C TYR A 85 13.14 -13.10 -5.03
N LEU A 86 13.07 -12.22 -6.04
CA LEU A 86 14.02 -12.22 -7.17
C LEU A 86 15.46 -11.99 -6.72
N GLN A 87 15.69 -11.21 -5.66
CA GLN A 87 17.03 -11.02 -5.11
C GLN A 87 17.65 -12.31 -4.57
N THR A 88 16.82 -13.25 -4.07
CA THR A 88 17.28 -14.54 -3.54
C THR A 88 17.66 -15.56 -4.63
N LEU A 89 17.28 -15.29 -5.90
CA LEU A 89 17.46 -16.26 -6.97
C LEU A 89 18.88 -16.21 -7.55
N PRO A 90 19.51 -17.38 -7.78
CA PRO A 90 20.92 -17.49 -8.12
C PRO A 90 21.27 -17.11 -9.56
N ASN A 91 20.30 -17.15 -10.49
CA ASN A 91 20.55 -16.91 -11.90
C ASN A 91 19.40 -16.20 -12.64
N GLU A 92 19.73 -15.58 -13.76
CA GLU A 92 18.78 -14.82 -14.58
C GLU A 92 17.65 -15.69 -15.14
N LYS A 93 17.95 -16.95 -15.49
CA LYS A 93 16.94 -17.91 -15.99
C LYS A 93 15.86 -18.19 -14.93
N ALA A 94 16.24 -18.37 -13.67
CA ALA A 94 15.28 -18.56 -12.57
C ALA A 94 14.47 -17.28 -12.33
N ARG A 95 15.12 -16.10 -12.40
CA ARG A 95 14.43 -14.80 -12.31
C ARG A 95 13.36 -14.65 -13.40
N ASN A 96 13.73 -14.84 -14.65
CA ASN A 96 12.80 -14.76 -15.78
C ASN A 96 11.65 -15.78 -15.70
N LYS A 97 11.91 -17.01 -15.23
CA LYS A 97 10.87 -18.02 -15.00
C LYS A 97 9.89 -17.59 -13.90
N HIS A 98 10.40 -17.01 -12.80
CA HIS A 98 9.57 -16.53 -11.71
C HIS A 98 8.73 -15.31 -12.13
N ILE A 99 9.33 -14.33 -12.82
CA ILE A 99 8.63 -13.16 -13.38
C ILE A 99 7.44 -13.60 -14.23
N LYS A 100 7.64 -14.52 -15.18
CA LYS A 100 6.56 -15.02 -16.04
C LYS A 100 5.44 -15.71 -15.26
N ARG A 101 5.77 -16.43 -14.17
CA ARG A 101 4.78 -17.08 -13.31
C ARG A 101 3.94 -16.04 -12.57
N VAL A 102 4.59 -15.03 -11.99
CA VAL A 102 3.91 -13.93 -11.29
C VAL A 102 3.05 -13.14 -12.26
N GLU A 103 3.55 -12.84 -13.46
CA GLU A 103 2.76 -12.16 -14.51
C GLU A 103 1.49 -12.92 -14.88
N LYS A 104 1.61 -14.23 -15.08
CA LYS A 104 0.45 -15.08 -15.34
C LYS A 104 -0.55 -15.05 -14.18
N GLY A 105 -0.08 -15.20 -12.95
CA GLY A 105 -0.93 -15.17 -11.75
C GLY A 105 -1.65 -13.84 -11.55
N LEU A 106 -0.91 -12.72 -11.67
CA LEU A 106 -1.48 -11.38 -11.58
C LEU A 106 -2.50 -11.12 -12.69
N LYS A 107 -2.23 -11.57 -13.92
CA LYS A 107 -3.19 -11.48 -15.02
C LYS A 107 -4.47 -12.26 -14.70
N GLU A 108 -4.36 -13.51 -14.26
CA GLU A 108 -5.52 -14.35 -13.94
C GLU A 108 -6.35 -13.80 -12.78
N GLN A 109 -5.69 -13.34 -11.71
CA GLN A 109 -6.34 -12.82 -10.51
C GLN A 109 -7.00 -11.45 -10.74
N TYR A 110 -6.29 -10.53 -11.38
CA TYR A 110 -6.73 -9.13 -11.47
C TYR A 110 -7.57 -8.84 -12.71
N THR A 111 -7.35 -9.51 -13.86
CA THR A 111 -8.14 -9.26 -15.10
C THR A 111 -9.66 -9.28 -14.87
N PRO A 112 -10.25 -10.25 -14.13
CA PRO A 112 -11.69 -10.25 -13.86
C PRO A 112 -12.13 -9.06 -13.00
N GLN A 113 -11.30 -8.63 -12.04
CA GLN A 113 -11.59 -7.45 -11.22
C GLN A 113 -11.54 -6.18 -12.07
N MET A 114 -10.57 -6.10 -12.98
CA MET A 114 -10.42 -4.98 -13.91
C MET A 114 -11.62 -4.83 -14.84
N LYS A 115 -12.15 -5.94 -15.36
CA LYS A 115 -13.35 -5.94 -16.21
C LYS A 115 -14.59 -5.39 -15.50
N LYS A 116 -14.61 -5.39 -14.16
CA LYS A 116 -15.68 -4.80 -13.33
C LYS A 116 -15.46 -3.32 -13.03
N LEU A 117 -14.33 -2.74 -13.44
CA LEU A 117 -14.06 -1.32 -13.29
C LEU A 117 -14.60 -0.56 -14.49
N SER A 118 -15.13 0.64 -14.26
CA SER A 118 -15.41 1.56 -15.35
C SER A 118 -14.09 2.05 -15.97
N PHE A 119 -14.18 2.63 -17.17
CA PHE A 119 -13.01 3.22 -17.83
C PHE A 119 -12.26 4.25 -16.96
N SER A 120 -13.00 5.12 -16.28
CA SER A 120 -12.42 6.11 -15.36
C SER A 120 -11.79 5.49 -14.11
N GLN A 121 -12.36 4.40 -13.58
CA GLN A 121 -11.79 3.66 -12.46
C GLN A 121 -10.50 2.94 -12.86
N GLY A 122 -10.46 2.33 -14.06
CA GLY A 122 -9.26 1.71 -14.59
C GLY A 122 -8.12 2.72 -14.78
N LYS A 123 -8.40 3.88 -15.38
CA LYS A 123 -7.42 4.98 -15.51
C LYS A 123 -6.88 5.43 -14.15
N LEU A 124 -7.76 5.58 -13.16
CA LEU A 124 -7.38 5.90 -11.79
C LEU A 124 -6.49 4.82 -11.15
N LEU A 125 -6.77 3.54 -11.39
CA LEU A 125 -5.99 2.43 -10.85
C LEU A 125 -4.53 2.48 -11.31
N ILE A 126 -4.33 2.69 -12.61
CA ILE A 126 -2.98 2.80 -13.19
C ILE A 126 -2.21 3.94 -12.55
N LYS A 127 -2.85 5.10 -12.38
CA LYS A 127 -2.27 6.27 -11.71
C LYS A 127 -1.90 5.99 -10.26
N LEU A 128 -2.75 5.29 -9.52
CA LEU A 128 -2.48 4.94 -8.11
C LEU A 128 -1.37 3.88 -7.97
N ILE A 129 -1.24 2.96 -8.92
CA ILE A 129 -0.11 2.03 -8.98
C ILE A 129 1.18 2.81 -9.24
N ASP A 130 1.16 3.76 -10.19
CA ASP A 130 2.31 4.63 -10.49
C ASP A 130 2.71 5.46 -9.25
N ARG A 131 1.74 6.08 -8.55
CA ARG A 131 1.96 6.77 -7.26
C ARG A 131 2.72 5.91 -6.25
N GLN A 132 2.31 4.66 -6.05
CA GLN A 132 2.98 3.76 -5.10
C GLN A 132 4.35 3.29 -5.60
N SER A 133 4.52 3.22 -6.92
CA SER A 133 5.77 2.86 -7.57
C SER A 133 6.85 3.95 -7.44
N HIS A 134 6.47 5.22 -7.26
CA HIS A 134 7.41 6.32 -6.99
C HIS A 134 7.89 6.35 -5.53
N GLN A 135 7.10 5.80 -4.59
CA GLN A 135 7.52 5.64 -3.19
C GLN A 135 8.48 4.45 -2.99
N THR A 136 8.35 3.45 -3.85
CA THR A 136 9.30 2.35 -3.98
C THR A 136 10.38 2.76 -4.97
N SER A 137 11.58 2.17 -4.95
CA SER A 137 12.66 2.69 -5.80
C SER A 137 12.26 2.59 -7.28
N TYR A 138 12.05 3.75 -7.92
CA TYR A 138 11.55 3.88 -9.29
C TYR A 138 12.30 3.00 -10.31
N GLU A 139 13.62 2.84 -10.11
CA GLU A 139 14.47 1.97 -10.93
C GLU A 139 14.15 0.47 -10.76
N LEU A 140 13.77 0.04 -9.55
CA LEU A 140 13.43 -1.34 -9.20
C LEU A 140 12.10 -1.75 -9.81
N VAL A 141 11.10 -0.88 -9.67
CA VAL A 141 9.80 -1.07 -10.29
C VAL A 141 9.96 -1.04 -11.81
N LYS A 142 10.69 -0.07 -12.38
CA LYS A 142 10.93 0.03 -13.84
C LYS A 142 11.68 -1.17 -14.43
N ALA A 143 12.66 -1.74 -13.72
CA ALA A 143 13.41 -2.93 -14.16
C ALA A 143 12.52 -4.19 -14.18
N PHE A 144 11.69 -4.39 -13.16
CA PHE A 144 10.73 -5.49 -13.12
C PHE A 144 9.59 -5.29 -14.13
N MET A 145 9.14 -4.04 -14.24
CA MET A 145 8.10 -3.60 -15.14
C MET A 145 8.53 -3.55 -16.61
N GLY A 146 9.80 -3.64 -16.98
CA GLY A 146 10.17 -3.66 -18.41
C GLY A 146 9.52 -4.84 -19.14
N PRO A 147 9.85 -6.09 -18.74
CA PRO A 147 9.21 -7.29 -19.28
C PRO A 147 7.74 -7.45 -18.84
N PHE A 148 7.42 -7.11 -17.59
CA PHE A 148 6.07 -7.24 -17.01
C PHE A 148 5.06 -6.19 -17.54
N LYS A 149 5.49 -4.96 -17.89
CA LYS A 149 4.63 -3.95 -18.55
C LYS A 149 4.14 -4.49 -19.88
N ALA A 150 4.97 -5.18 -20.64
CA ALA A 150 4.60 -5.56 -21.99
C ALA A 150 3.30 -6.41 -22.00
N GLY A 151 3.15 -7.43 -21.15
CA GLY A 151 1.94 -8.26 -21.16
C GLY A 151 0.79 -7.73 -20.28
N PHE A 152 1.09 -7.35 -19.04
CA PHE A 152 0.08 -6.85 -18.11
C PHE A 152 -0.43 -5.46 -18.54
N TYR A 153 0.46 -4.50 -18.81
CA TYR A 153 0.05 -3.15 -19.23
C TYR A 153 -0.55 -3.11 -20.63
N GLN A 154 -0.19 -4.02 -21.55
CA GLN A 154 -0.90 -4.12 -22.83
C GLN A 154 -2.34 -4.60 -22.65
N THR A 155 -2.57 -5.55 -21.73
CA THR A 155 -3.94 -5.98 -21.37
C THR A 155 -4.74 -4.79 -20.81
N PHE A 156 -4.11 -3.95 -19.97
CA PHE A 156 -4.74 -2.72 -19.48
C PHE A 156 -4.94 -1.68 -20.58
N ALA A 157 -3.98 -1.50 -21.48
CA ALA A 157 -4.08 -0.57 -22.61
C ALA A 157 -5.22 -0.96 -23.56
N ALA A 158 -5.43 -2.27 -23.75
CA ALA A 158 -6.56 -2.77 -24.50
C ALA A 158 -7.90 -2.50 -23.79
N LEU A 159 -7.96 -2.62 -22.46
CA LEU A 159 -9.18 -2.39 -21.68
C LEU A 159 -9.51 -0.90 -21.45
N PHE A 160 -8.49 -0.05 -21.31
CA PHE A 160 -8.62 1.35 -20.84
C PHE A 160 -7.96 2.39 -21.77
N GLY A 161 -7.54 2.00 -22.98
CA GLY A 161 -7.01 2.87 -24.03
C GLY A 161 -5.57 3.35 -23.80
N ALA A 162 -5.01 4.11 -24.75
CA ALA A 162 -3.59 4.50 -24.78
C ALA A 162 -3.13 5.48 -23.68
N SER A 163 -4.00 5.90 -22.74
CA SER A 163 -3.69 6.92 -21.73
C SER A 163 -2.81 6.46 -20.55
N LEU A 164 -2.30 5.22 -20.59
CA LEU A 164 -1.46 4.61 -19.54
C LEU A 164 -0.08 5.24 -19.34
N LYS A 165 0.39 6.05 -20.29
CA LYS A 165 1.75 6.63 -20.23
C LYS A 165 1.85 7.89 -19.37
N LYS A 166 0.73 8.40 -18.83
CA LYS A 166 0.77 9.63 -18.04
C LYS A 166 1.13 9.29 -16.60
N GLU A 167 2.28 9.82 -16.17
CA GLU A 167 2.78 9.70 -14.81
C GLU A 167 1.83 10.39 -13.82
N TYR A 168 1.87 9.92 -12.57
CA TYR A 168 1.10 10.50 -11.47
C TYR A 168 1.66 11.87 -11.08
N ASP A 169 0.81 12.90 -11.08
CA ASP A 169 1.20 14.27 -10.78
C ASP A 169 0.45 14.81 -9.56
N PRO A 170 0.99 14.63 -8.33
CA PRO A 170 0.31 15.01 -7.09
C PRO A 170 0.19 16.53 -6.90
N GLU A 171 1.01 17.34 -7.58
CA GLU A 171 0.98 18.80 -7.43
C GLU A 171 0.16 19.50 -8.52
N GLY A 172 0.03 18.88 -9.69
CA GLY A 172 -0.79 19.38 -10.79
C GLY A 172 -2.12 18.63 -10.94
N GLU A 173 -2.20 17.79 -11.96
CA GLU A 173 -3.48 17.22 -12.43
C GLU A 173 -4.13 16.25 -11.43
N ASP A 174 -3.33 15.52 -10.65
CA ASP A 174 -3.82 14.52 -9.70
C ASP A 174 -3.90 15.04 -8.25
N ARG A 175 -3.70 16.34 -8.02
CA ARG A 175 -3.74 16.95 -6.68
C ARG A 175 -5.02 16.67 -5.89
N MET A 176 -6.18 16.65 -6.56
CA MET A 176 -7.43 16.29 -5.88
C MET A 176 -7.49 14.80 -5.54
N VAL A 177 -6.91 13.95 -6.39
CA VAL A 177 -6.77 12.51 -6.13
C VAL A 177 -5.87 12.32 -4.92
N GLU A 178 -4.69 12.97 -4.89
CA GLU A 178 -3.72 12.87 -3.81
C GLU A 178 -4.35 13.27 -2.48
N ARG A 179 -5.02 14.42 -2.45
CA ARG A 179 -5.78 14.88 -1.28
C ARG A 179 -6.74 13.81 -0.76
N ILE A 180 -7.54 13.22 -1.64
CA ILE A 180 -8.52 12.20 -1.26
C ILE A 180 -7.80 10.93 -0.77
N VAL A 181 -6.73 10.51 -1.42
CA VAL A 181 -5.95 9.32 -1.02
C VAL A 181 -5.39 9.51 0.38
N LEU A 182 -4.75 10.64 0.69
CA LEU A 182 -4.20 10.95 2.01
C LEU A 182 -5.29 10.97 3.10
N GLN A 183 -6.48 11.48 2.77
CA GLN A 183 -7.64 11.45 3.67
C GLN A 183 -8.19 10.04 3.90
N VAL A 184 -8.21 9.20 2.86
CA VAL A 184 -8.61 7.79 2.98
C VAL A 184 -7.58 6.99 3.80
N GLU A 185 -6.28 7.23 3.59
CA GLU A 185 -5.18 6.59 4.32
C GLU A 185 -5.21 6.93 5.82
N SER A 186 -5.49 8.19 6.15
CA SER A 186 -5.58 8.68 7.54
C SER A 186 -6.92 8.39 8.22
N GLY A 187 -7.91 7.86 7.49
CA GLY A 187 -9.25 7.56 8.02
C GLY A 187 -10.14 8.81 8.20
N GLN A 188 -9.81 9.93 7.55
CA GLN A 188 -10.66 11.12 7.48
C GLN A 188 -11.85 10.94 6.51
N LEU A 189 -11.75 9.99 5.57
CA LEU A 189 -12.80 9.65 4.60
C LEU A 189 -13.18 8.18 4.64
#